data_AF-A0AAP8GEK4-F1
#
_entry.id   AF-A0AAP8GEK4-F1
#
_cell.length_a   1.000
_cell.length_b   1.000
_cell.length_c   1.000
_cell.angle_alpha   90.00
_cell.angle_beta   90.00
_cell.angle_gamma   90.00
#
_symmetry.space_group_name_H-M   'P 1'
#
loop_
_entity.id
_entity.type
_entity.pdbx_description
1 polymer ?
#
loop_
_entity_poly.entity_id
_entity_poly.type
_entity_poly.pdbx_seq_one_letter_code
_entity_poly.pdbx_strand_id
1 'polypeptide(L)'
;MNTILNVVMSFLDYLSRLGEFKSIDVFKQAKGRNFKGFLHHVNKGRYQKNVLKLRVKKKQIRTLRSKEVKQIIDACHTKRDKLILMLMYEGGLRIGEVLSLRLEDIVTWDNQIHLTPRDVNVNEAYIKLRKERTIHVSKELMSLYTDYL
;
A
#
# COMPACT_ATOMS: atom_id res chain seq x y z
N MET A 1 9.45 -8.86 9.36
CA MET A 1 10.38 -8.94 10.51
C MET A 1 9.55 -9.35 11.71
N ASN A 2 9.92 -10.38 12.47
CA ASN A 2 9.11 -10.83 13.62
C ASN A 2 9.39 -9.91 14.81
N THR A 3 8.53 -8.91 15.02
CA THR A 3 8.65 -7.90 16.08
C THR A 3 8.56 -8.52 17.46
N ILE A 4 7.66 -9.49 17.66
CA ILE A 4 7.47 -10.20 18.93
C ILE A 4 8.77 -10.90 19.34
N LEU A 5 9.39 -11.64 18.41
CA LEU A 5 10.63 -12.37 18.68
C LEU A 5 11.78 -11.41 18.99
N ASN A 6 11.85 -10.25 18.33
CA ASN A 6 12.86 -9.24 18.65
C ASN A 6 12.68 -8.66 20.06
N VAL A 7 11.44 -8.38 20.48
CA VAL A 7 11.16 -7.84 21.83
C VAL A 7 11.53 -8.86 22.90
N VAL A 8 11.11 -10.11 22.73
CA VAL A 8 11.45 -11.21 23.67
C VAL A 8 12.97 -11.37 23.77
N MET A 9 13.69 -11.35 22.64
CA MET A 9 15.15 -11.45 22.66
C MET A 9 15.84 -10.25 23.31
N SER A 10 15.34 -9.03 23.15
CA SER A 10 15.87 -7.87 23.87
C SER A 10 15.63 -7.93 25.38
N PHE A 11 14.51 -8.51 25.79
CA PHE A 11 14.19 -8.70 27.21
C PHE A 11 15.08 -9.77 27.85
N LEU A 12 15.32 -10.88 27.15
CA LEU A 12 16.25 -11.91 27.62
C LEU A 12 17.71 -11.40 27.69
N ASP A 13 18.14 -10.55 26.75
CA ASP A 13 19.45 -9.88 26.83
C ASP A 13 19.54 -8.99 28.08
N TYR A 14 18.47 -8.25 28.39
CA TYR A 14 18.40 -7.42 29.60
C TYR A 14 18.53 -8.25 30.88
N LEU A 15 17.78 -9.35 31.01
CA LEU A 15 17.88 -10.24 32.17
C LEU A 15 19.25 -10.91 32.30
N SER A 16 19.89 -11.24 31.16
CA SER A 16 21.24 -11.76 31.17
C SER A 16 22.27 -10.77 31.70
N ARG A 17 22.11 -9.46 31.40
CA ARG A 17 22.96 -8.40 31.96
C ARG A 17 22.78 -8.21 33.46
N LEU A 18 21.60 -8.53 33.99
CA LEU A 18 21.33 -8.50 35.43
C LEU A 18 21.88 -9.72 36.18
N GLY A 19 22.40 -10.74 35.46
CA GLY A 19 23.01 -11.93 36.06
C GLY A 19 22.01 -13.02 36.46
N GLU A 20 20.71 -12.81 36.28
CA GLU A 20 19.66 -13.78 36.61
C GLU A 20 19.49 -14.89 35.55
N PHE A 21 20.11 -14.73 34.38
CA PHE A 21 19.94 -15.66 33.25
C PHE A 21 21.25 -15.93 32.48
N LYS A 22 21.50 -17.20 32.13
CA LYS A 22 22.65 -17.62 31.32
C LYS A 22 22.46 -17.15 29.88
N SER A 23 23.41 -16.40 29.33
CA SER A 23 23.30 -15.78 28.01
C SER A 23 23.07 -16.83 26.92
N ILE A 24 22.11 -16.55 26.03
CA ILE A 24 21.93 -17.31 24.80
C ILE A 24 22.64 -16.53 23.70
N ASP A 25 23.67 -17.14 23.08
CA ASP A 25 24.51 -16.48 22.10
C ASP A 25 23.84 -16.44 20.72
N VAL A 26 22.80 -15.61 20.61
CA VAL A 26 21.92 -15.52 19.44
C VAL A 26 22.26 -14.32 18.55
N PHE A 27 23.10 -13.41 19.04
CA PHE A 27 23.48 -12.18 18.37
C PHE A 27 24.81 -12.36 17.65
N LYS A 28 24.82 -12.24 16.32
CA LYS A 28 26.09 -12.17 15.55
C LYS A 28 26.42 -10.72 15.25
N GLN A 29 27.71 -10.36 15.35
CA GLN A 29 28.21 -9.07 14.88
C GLN A 29 28.02 -8.97 13.37
N ALA A 30 27.27 -7.97 12.93
CA ALA A 30 27.10 -7.64 11.53
C ALA A 30 27.76 -6.29 11.21
N LYS A 31 28.40 -6.20 10.05
CA LYS A 31 28.90 -4.96 9.48
C LYS A 31 27.88 -4.40 8.47
N GLY A 32 27.80 -3.08 8.38
CA GLY A 32 27.07 -2.41 7.30
C GLY A 32 25.59 -2.19 7.59
N ARG A 33 25.28 -1.08 8.27
CA ARG A 33 23.95 -0.45 8.20
C ARG A 33 24.11 0.74 7.25
N ASN A 34 23.35 0.77 6.14
CA ASN A 34 23.34 1.94 5.24
C ASN A 34 22.69 3.18 5.90
N PHE A 35 22.07 2.99 7.08
CA PHE A 35 21.49 4.07 7.88
C PHE A 35 22.56 4.67 8.82
N LYS A 36 22.95 5.92 8.57
CA LYS A 36 23.83 6.71 9.43
C LYS A 36 22.99 7.43 10.48
N GLY A 37 22.87 6.84 11.68
CA GLY A 37 22.22 7.50 12.82
C GLY A 37 23.06 8.67 13.37
N PHE A 38 22.47 9.42 14.30
CA PHE A 38 23.04 10.64 14.89
C PHE A 38 24.50 10.50 15.40
N LEU A 39 24.87 9.33 15.94
CA LEU A 39 26.21 9.04 16.47
C LEU A 39 27.01 8.01 15.65
N HIS A 40 26.76 7.92 14.34
CA HIS A 40 27.43 6.93 13.47
C HIS A 40 28.98 7.06 13.45
N HIS A 41 29.54 8.22 13.77
CA HIS A 41 30.99 8.43 13.81
C HIS A 41 31.67 7.85 15.07
N VAL A 42 30.91 7.67 16.16
CA VAL A 42 31.43 7.15 17.43
C VAL A 42 31.44 5.62 17.43
N ASN A 43 30.47 5.00 16.78
CA ASN A 43 30.34 3.55 16.71
C ASN A 43 30.83 3.04 15.34
N LYS A 44 31.94 2.30 15.29
CA LYS A 44 32.64 1.82 14.06
C LYS A 44 31.84 0.78 13.25
N GLY A 45 30.57 1.06 12.92
CA GLY A 45 29.74 0.30 11.98
C GLY A 45 29.42 -1.15 12.38
N ARG A 46 29.71 -1.55 13.62
CA ARG A 46 29.41 -2.88 14.17
C ARG A 46 28.11 -2.81 14.95
N TYR A 47 27.12 -3.57 14.51
CA TYR A 47 25.87 -3.75 15.27
C TYR A 47 25.60 -5.23 15.47
N GLN A 48 25.02 -5.56 16.63
CA GLN A 48 24.58 -6.92 16.90
C GLN A 48 23.25 -7.18 16.19
N LYS A 49 23.18 -8.31 15.48
CA LYS A 49 21.99 -8.73 14.74
C LYS A 49 21.51 -10.06 15.29
N ASN A 50 20.23 -10.10 15.67
CA ASN A 50 19.56 -11.34 16.03
C ASN A 50 19.54 -12.30 14.83
N VAL A 51 20.10 -13.50 15.02
CA VAL A 51 20.18 -14.56 13.99
C VAL A 51 18.85 -15.32 13.87
N LEU A 52 18.04 -15.35 14.93
CA LEU A 52 16.72 -15.99 14.90
C LEU A 52 15.75 -15.17 14.06
N LYS A 53 15.58 -15.61 12.81
CA LYS A 53 14.58 -15.08 11.89
C LYS A 53 13.53 -16.13 11.64
N LEU A 54 12.43 -16.07 12.38
CA LEU A 54 11.24 -16.81 12.01
C LEU A 54 10.58 -16.14 10.80
N ARG A 55 10.42 -16.88 9.70
CA ARG A 55 9.65 -16.43 8.54
C ARG A 55 8.17 -16.37 8.94
N VAL A 56 7.66 -15.16 9.15
CA VAL A 56 6.22 -14.94 9.36
C VAL A 56 5.50 -15.31 8.06
N LYS A 57 4.49 -16.19 8.13
CA LYS A 57 3.64 -16.50 6.98
C LYS A 57 2.99 -15.21 6.51
N LYS A 58 3.16 -14.87 5.23
CA LYS A 58 2.50 -13.70 4.64
C LYS A 58 0.98 -13.95 4.68
N LYS A 59 0.22 -12.99 5.18
CA LYS A 59 -1.24 -13.04 5.13
C LYS A 59 -1.66 -13.12 3.65
N GLN A 60 -2.45 -14.13 3.30
CA GLN A 60 -3.02 -14.21 1.96
C GLN A 60 -4.05 -13.10 1.79
N ILE A 61 -3.91 -12.35 0.70
CA ILE A 61 -4.88 -11.32 0.32
C ILE A 61 -6.13 -12.05 -0.15
N ARG A 62 -7.28 -11.78 0.48
CA ARG A 62 -8.56 -12.28 0.01
C ARG A 62 -9.03 -11.40 -1.14
N THR A 63 -9.38 -12.01 -2.27
CA THR A 63 -9.94 -11.34 -3.42
C THR A 63 -11.46 -11.48 -3.42
N LEU A 64 -12.15 -10.45 -3.92
CA LEU A 64 -13.60 -10.48 -4.10
C LEU A 64 -13.97 -11.29 -5.35
N ARG A 65 -15.04 -12.06 -5.27
CA ARG A 65 -15.68 -12.72 -6.41
C ARG A 65 -16.60 -11.74 -7.12
N SER A 66 -16.84 -11.95 -8.41
CA SER A 66 -17.72 -11.08 -9.20
C SER A 66 -19.14 -10.95 -8.62
N LYS A 67 -19.66 -12.01 -7.98
CA LYS A 67 -20.96 -11.97 -7.29
C LYS A 67 -20.96 -11.02 -6.08
N GLU A 68 -19.88 -11.02 -5.31
CA GLU A 68 -19.72 -10.17 -4.13
C GLU A 68 -19.57 -8.70 -4.56
N VAL A 69 -18.83 -8.45 -5.64
CA VAL A 69 -18.69 -7.10 -6.21
C VAL A 69 -20.05 -6.56 -6.66
N LYS A 70 -20.85 -7.38 -7.35
CA LYS A 70 -22.20 -6.99 -7.77
C LYS A 70 -23.08 -6.63 -6.57
N GLN A 71 -23.06 -7.43 -5.50
CA GLN A 71 -23.79 -7.12 -4.26
C GLN A 71 -23.38 -5.78 -3.64
N ILE A 72 -22.09 -5.46 -3.67
CA ILE A 72 -21.58 -4.17 -3.15
C ILE A 72 -22.10 -3.01 -4.00
N ILE A 73 -22.04 -3.13 -5.33
CA ILE A 73 -22.52 -2.09 -6.25
C ILE A 73 -24.04 -1.90 -6.12
N ASP A 74 -24.79 -2.98 -6.00
CA ASP A 74 -26.25 -2.96 -5.84
C ASP A 74 -26.66 -2.32 -4.50
N ALA A 75 -25.86 -2.48 -3.45
CA ALA A 75 -26.09 -1.87 -2.14
C ALA A 75 -25.79 -0.35 -2.10
N CYS A 76 -25.13 0.22 -3.11
CA CYS A 76 -24.84 1.65 -3.13
C CYS A 76 -26.11 2.49 -3.43
N HIS A 77 -26.34 3.52 -2.62
CA HIS A 77 -27.49 4.42 -2.79
C HIS A 77 -27.24 5.51 -3.84
N THR A 78 -26.02 6.04 -3.92
CA THR A 78 -25.69 7.16 -4.82
C THR A 78 -25.09 6.68 -6.14
N LYS A 79 -25.50 7.29 -7.27
CA LYS A 79 -24.85 7.07 -8.58
C LYS A 79 -23.35 7.33 -8.55
N ARG A 80 -22.93 8.37 -7.80
CA ARG A 80 -21.52 8.72 -7.57
C ARG A 80 -20.73 7.55 -6.97
N ASP A 81 -21.27 6.90 -5.94
CA ASP A 81 -20.56 5.85 -5.22
C ASP A 81 -20.47 4.58 -6.08
N LYS A 82 -21.53 4.28 -6.86
CA LYS A 82 -21.51 3.23 -7.89
C LYS A 82 -20.44 3.48 -8.95
N LEU A 83 -20.36 4.70 -9.47
CA LEU A 83 -19.38 5.09 -10.48
C LEU A 83 -17.94 4.93 -9.95
N ILE A 84 -17.66 5.40 -8.73
CA ILE A 84 -16.34 5.27 -8.09
C ILE A 84 -15.94 3.79 -7.98
N LEU A 85 -16.84 2.93 -7.50
CA LEU A 85 -16.56 1.51 -7.35
C LEU A 85 -16.34 0.82 -8.69
N MET A 86 -17.14 1.14 -9.71
CA MET A 86 -16.99 0.60 -11.06
C MET A 86 -15.67 1.04 -11.71
N LEU A 87 -15.28 2.30 -11.57
CA LEU A 87 -13.98 2.82 -12.01
C LEU A 87 -12.80 2.07 -11.37
N MET A 88 -12.90 1.75 -10.09
CA MET A 88 -11.87 0.98 -9.38
C MET A 88 -11.86 -0.49 -9.79
N TYR A 89 -13.03 -1.11 -9.93
CA TYR A 89 -13.16 -2.53 -10.23
C TYR A 89 -12.80 -2.86 -11.68
N GLU A 90 -13.38 -2.14 -12.63
CA GLU A 90 -13.23 -2.39 -14.05
C GLU A 90 -11.99 -1.70 -14.62
N GLY A 91 -11.80 -0.42 -14.28
CA GLY A 91 -10.64 0.36 -14.73
C GLY A 91 -9.35 0.03 -13.97
N GLY A 92 -9.41 -0.75 -12.89
CA GLY A 92 -8.25 -1.05 -12.04
C GLY A 92 -7.60 0.21 -11.46
N LEU A 93 -8.40 1.28 -11.29
CA LEU A 93 -7.95 2.57 -10.83
C LEU A 93 -7.72 2.55 -9.32
N ARG A 94 -6.63 3.16 -8.88
CA ARG A 94 -6.45 3.43 -7.44
C ARG A 94 -7.38 4.56 -7.02
N ILE A 95 -7.83 4.56 -5.77
CA ILE A 95 -8.72 5.62 -5.27
C ILE A 95 -8.16 7.03 -5.51
N GLY A 96 -6.84 7.23 -5.35
CA GLY A 96 -6.20 8.52 -5.63
C GLY A 96 -6.25 8.91 -7.11
N GLU A 97 -6.19 7.94 -8.02
CA GLU A 97 -6.35 8.18 -9.46
C GLU A 97 -7.79 8.55 -9.80
N VAL A 98 -8.78 7.84 -9.23
CA VAL A 98 -10.22 8.14 -9.41
C VAL A 98 -10.55 9.55 -8.93
N LEU A 99 -10.06 9.93 -7.74
CA LEU A 99 -10.29 11.27 -7.18
C LEU A 99 -9.54 12.38 -7.93
N SER A 100 -8.49 12.05 -8.68
CA SER A 100 -7.76 13.02 -9.49
C SER A 100 -8.36 13.22 -10.89
N LEU A 101 -9.35 12.41 -11.30
CA LEU A 101 -9.97 12.51 -12.62
C LEU A 101 -10.75 13.82 -12.78
N ARG A 102 -10.62 14.43 -13.97
CA ARG A 102 -11.43 15.56 -14.43
C ARG A 102 -12.35 15.13 -15.58
N LEU A 103 -13.36 15.95 -15.87
CA LEU A 103 -14.28 15.74 -17.00
C LEU A 103 -13.53 15.62 -18.34
N GLU A 104 -12.46 16.40 -18.51
CA GLU A 104 -11.58 16.39 -19.69
C GLU A 104 -10.78 15.09 -19.88
N ASP A 105 -10.61 14.31 -18.81
CA ASP A 105 -9.83 13.06 -18.85
C ASP A 105 -10.65 11.89 -19.41
N ILE A 106 -11.98 12.03 -19.53
CA ILE A 106 -12.89 10.95 -19.91
C ILE A 106 -13.39 11.17 -21.35
N VAL A 107 -12.94 10.31 -22.26
CA VAL A 107 -13.32 10.34 -23.67
C VAL A 107 -14.39 9.29 -23.91
N THR A 108 -15.65 9.72 -23.81
CA THR A 108 -16.84 8.85 -23.91
C THR A 108 -16.98 8.17 -25.29
N TRP A 109 -16.59 8.85 -26.37
CA TRP A 109 -16.71 8.32 -27.75
C TRP A 109 -15.81 7.11 -28.01
N ASP A 110 -14.62 7.07 -27.40
CA ASP A 110 -13.62 6.01 -27.59
C ASP A 110 -13.54 5.05 -26.39
N ASN A 111 -14.40 5.26 -25.38
CA ASN A 111 -14.38 4.55 -24.10
C ASN A 111 -12.98 4.55 -23.44
N GLN A 112 -12.32 5.72 -23.44
CA GLN A 112 -10.98 5.88 -22.88
C GLN A 112 -10.99 6.83 -21.69
N ILE A 113 -10.15 6.51 -20.71
CA ILE A 113 -9.85 7.37 -19.57
C ILE A 113 -8.35 7.67 -19.58
N HIS A 114 -8.01 8.94 -19.73
CA HIS A 114 -6.65 9.45 -19.71
C HIS A 114 -6.26 9.88 -18.29
N LEU A 115 -5.37 9.11 -17.66
CA LEU A 115 -4.83 9.49 -16.36
C LEU A 115 -3.69 10.48 -16.54
N THR A 116 -3.97 11.75 -16.35
CA THR A 116 -2.96 12.82 -16.39
C THR A 116 -2.54 13.22 -14.97
N PRO A 117 -1.25 13.05 -14.60
CA PRO A 117 -0.77 13.47 -13.29
C PRO A 117 -0.75 15.00 -13.22
N ARG A 118 -1.34 15.57 -12.18
CA ARG A 118 -1.39 17.01 -11.94
C ARG A 118 -0.71 17.33 -10.62
N ASP A 119 -0.02 18.48 -10.55
CA ASP A 119 0.71 18.90 -9.35
C ASP A 119 -0.21 19.40 -8.24
N VAL A 120 -1.33 20.04 -8.61
CA VAL A 120 -2.30 20.60 -7.67
C VAL A 120 -3.71 20.17 -8.05
N ASN A 121 -4.41 19.58 -7.09
CA ASN A 121 -5.84 19.27 -7.16
C ASN A 121 -6.54 19.87 -5.94
N VAL A 122 -7.76 20.36 -6.14
CA VAL A 122 -8.57 21.00 -5.08
C VAL A 122 -8.83 20.07 -3.90
N ASN A 123 -8.94 18.77 -4.17
CA ASN A 123 -9.16 17.73 -3.17
C ASN A 123 -7.86 17.07 -2.65
N GLU A 124 -6.70 17.65 -2.96
CA GLU A 124 -5.36 17.15 -2.57
C GLU A 124 -5.02 15.72 -3.07
N ALA A 125 -5.87 15.13 -3.90
CA ALA A 125 -5.65 13.80 -4.45
C ALA A 125 -4.58 13.85 -5.54
N TYR A 126 -3.63 12.91 -5.51
CA TYR A 126 -2.55 12.83 -6.50
C TYR A 126 -2.26 11.41 -6.96
N ILE A 127 -1.77 11.31 -8.19
CA ILE A 127 -1.32 10.08 -8.81
C ILE A 127 0.12 9.78 -8.36
N LYS A 128 0.28 8.80 -7.47
CA LYS A 128 1.60 8.43 -6.89
C LYS A 128 2.68 8.12 -7.93
N LEU A 129 2.30 7.49 -9.05
CA LEU A 129 3.25 7.05 -10.06
C LEU A 129 3.72 8.21 -10.97
N ARG A 130 3.06 9.39 -10.92
CA ARG A 130 3.33 10.56 -11.77
C ARG A 130 3.59 10.21 -13.25
N LYS A 131 2.84 9.23 -13.76
CA LYS A 131 2.95 8.75 -15.15
C LYS A 131 1.60 8.81 -15.81
N GLU A 132 1.61 9.27 -17.05
CA GLU A 132 0.44 9.26 -17.91
C GLU A 132 0.14 7.83 -18.37
N ARG A 133 -1.15 7.48 -18.39
CA ARG A 133 -1.61 6.22 -18.98
C ARG A 133 -3.05 6.35 -19.45
N THR A 134 -3.37 5.67 -20.53
CA THR A 134 -4.74 5.53 -21.03
C THR A 134 -5.28 4.16 -20.64
N ILE A 135 -6.54 4.12 -20.19
CA ILE A 135 -7.25 2.90 -19.85
C ILE A 135 -8.49 2.83 -20.73
N HIS A 136 -8.69 1.69 -21.38
CA HIS A 136 -9.92 1.39 -22.08
C HIS A 136 -10.92 0.76 -21.11
N VAL A 137 -12.15 1.25 -21.12
CA VAL A 137 -13.25 0.78 -20.27
C VAL A 137 -14.42 0.32 -21.13
N SER A 138 -15.37 -0.40 -20.54
CA SER A 138 -16.59 -0.82 -21.22
C SER A 138 -17.53 0.35 -21.48
N LYS A 139 -18.43 0.12 -22.44
CA LYS A 139 -19.54 1.01 -22.74
C LYS A 139 -20.52 1.15 -21.57
N GLU A 140 -20.65 0.10 -20.75
CA GLU A 140 -21.53 0.11 -19.58
C GLU A 140 -21.05 1.14 -18.54
N LEU A 141 -19.74 1.19 -18.30
CA LEU A 141 -19.14 2.18 -17.41
C LEU A 141 -19.30 3.60 -17.95
N MET A 142 -19.14 3.80 -19.26
CA MET A 142 -19.38 5.11 -19.88
C MET A 142 -20.86 5.53 -19.81
N SER A 143 -21.79 4.59 -19.94
CA SER A 143 -23.22 4.86 -19.72
C SER A 143 -23.51 5.27 -18.28
N LEU A 144 -22.89 4.59 -17.30
CA LEU A 144 -23.01 4.95 -15.89
C LEU A 144 -22.43 6.33 -15.59
N TYR A 145 -21.35 6.70 -16.29
CA TYR A 145 -20.75 8.01 -16.21
C TYR A 145 -21.69 9.10 -16.76
N THR A 146 -22.28 8.87 -17.94
CA THR A 146 -23.26 9.81 -18.52
C THR A 146 -24.53 9.91 -17.67
N ASP A 147 -24.96 8.84 -17.00
CA ASP A 147 -26.11 8.87 -16.09
C ASP A 147 -25.85 9.64 -14.80
N TYR A 148 -24.58 9.84 -14.43
CA TYR A 148 -24.16 10.58 -13.25
C TYR A 148 -24.03 12.09 -13.49
N LEU A 149 -23.59 12.49 -14.70
CA LEU A 149 -23.52 13.89 -15.14
C LEU A 149 -24.92 14.51 -15.25
#